data_AF-A0A9C8XDG0-F1
#
_entry.id   AF-A0A9C8XDG0-F1
#
_cell.length_a   1.000
_cell.length_b   1.000
_cell.length_c   1.000
_cell.angle_alpha   90.00
_cell.angle_beta   90.00
_cell.angle_gamma   90.00
#
_symmetry.space_group_name_H-M   'P 1'
#
loop_
_entity.id
_entity.type
_entity.pdbx_description
1 polymer ?
#
loop_
_entity_poly.entity_id
_entity_poly.type
_entity_poly.pdbx_seq_one_letter_code
_entity_poly.pdbx_strand_id
1 'polypeptide(L)'
;MSSILSKQKTAFTHEESSVIKLKHIVNGTVVNEIDLGEGEFSIGRNHGNDLQLDDGDVSGEHAVLTLTPNAYLPEQLDITLRDLGSTNGTYVNRIAIREKEIRHGDLIRICNYEYRVYNDDANVSTQTEYLPQE
;
A
#
# COMPACT_ATOMS: atom_id res chain seq x y z
N MET A 1 49.16 18.63 19.20
CA MET A 1 49.07 17.61 18.13
C MET A 1 47.66 17.03 18.16
N SER A 2 47.01 17.03 16.98
CA SER A 2 45.74 16.39 16.57
C SER A 2 44.55 16.42 17.54
N SER A 3 43.51 17.24 17.34
CA SER A 3 42.49 17.17 16.27
C SER A 3 41.90 15.78 16.08
N ILE A 4 40.66 15.57 16.54
CA ILE A 4 39.60 14.96 15.73
C ILE A 4 38.27 15.64 16.09
N LEU A 5 37.83 16.55 15.22
CA LEU A 5 36.46 16.98 15.06
C LEU A 5 35.82 16.05 14.00
N SER A 6 34.71 15.38 14.28
CA SER A 6 33.78 14.98 13.21
C SER A 6 32.41 14.54 13.72
N LYS A 7 31.45 15.47 13.57
CA LYS A 7 30.12 15.28 12.95
C LYS A 7 29.12 14.34 13.63
N GLN A 8 28.16 14.99 14.29
CA GLN A 8 26.71 14.80 14.19
C GLN A 8 26.23 13.58 13.39
N LYS A 9 25.36 12.78 14.01
CA LYS A 9 24.20 12.22 13.30
C LYS A 9 22.99 12.29 14.23
N THR A 10 22.17 13.28 13.92
CA THR A 10 20.84 13.61 14.42
C THR A 10 20.02 12.36 14.71
N ALA A 11 19.38 12.33 15.90
CA ALA A 11 18.33 11.40 16.21
C ALA A 11 17.27 11.50 15.09
N PHE A 12 17.00 10.38 14.42
CA PHE A 12 15.86 10.28 13.52
C PHE A 12 14.61 10.38 14.39
N THR A 13 14.03 11.58 14.45
CA THR A 13 12.65 11.76 14.83
C THR A 13 11.85 10.99 13.79
N HIS A 14 11.33 9.82 14.16
CA HIS A 14 10.25 9.20 13.41
C HIS A 14 9.03 10.11 13.59
N GLU A 15 8.89 11.09 12.70
CA GLU A 15 7.55 11.54 12.30
C GLU A 15 6.90 10.30 11.69
N GLU A 16 6.07 9.62 12.46
CA GLU A 16 5.12 8.64 11.93
C GLU A 16 4.11 9.39 11.07
N SER A 17 4.53 9.76 9.87
CA SER A 17 3.62 9.98 8.76
C SER A 17 2.87 8.68 8.59
N SER A 18 1.55 8.72 8.57
CA SER A 18 0.73 7.54 8.37
C SER A 18 1.13 6.83 7.08
N VAL A 19 1.80 5.68 7.23
CA VAL A 19 2.36 4.97 6.10
C VAL A 19 1.35 3.95 5.61
N ILE A 20 0.85 4.13 4.39
CA ILE A 20 0.13 3.07 3.70
C ILE A 20 1.16 2.08 3.19
N LYS A 21 0.94 0.79 3.47
CA LYS A 21 1.85 -0.29 3.10
C LYS A 21 1.16 -1.35 2.27
N LEU A 22 1.90 -1.87 1.29
CA LEU A 22 1.55 -3.07 0.53
C LEU A 22 2.43 -4.23 1.03
N LYS A 23 1.82 -5.22 1.67
CA LYS A 23 2.53 -6.36 2.27
C LYS A 23 2.39 -7.60 1.40
N HIS A 24 3.49 -8.13 0.89
CA HIS A 24 3.51 -9.37 0.11
C HIS A 24 3.37 -10.59 1.02
N ILE A 25 2.41 -11.47 0.72
CA ILE A 25 2.08 -12.65 1.50
C ILE A 25 2.48 -13.90 0.72
N VAL A 26 3.26 -14.77 1.35
CA VAL A 26 3.62 -16.09 0.83
C VAL A 26 3.34 -17.13 1.91
N ASN A 27 2.51 -18.12 1.62
CA ASN A 27 2.11 -19.17 2.57
C ASN A 27 1.60 -18.61 3.91
N GLY A 28 0.82 -17.52 3.86
CA GLY A 28 0.27 -16.85 5.04
C GLY A 28 1.26 -16.00 5.85
N THR A 29 2.52 -15.89 5.39
CA THR A 29 3.56 -15.08 6.05
C THR A 29 3.86 -13.84 5.23
N VAL A 30 4.03 -12.69 5.89
CA VAL A 30 4.50 -11.47 5.24
C VAL A 30 5.99 -11.62 4.95
N VAL A 31 6.37 -11.52 3.67
CA VAL A 31 7.77 -11.68 3.23
C VAL A 31 8.40 -10.38 2.74
N ASN A 32 7.59 -9.38 2.40
CA ASN A 32 8.05 -8.06 1.99
C ASN A 32 7.00 -6.99 2.33
N GLU A 33 7.46 -5.78 2.62
CA GLU A 33 6.61 -4.60 2.80
C GLU A 33 7.09 -3.49 1.89
N ILE A 34 6.15 -2.78 1.26
CA ILE A 34 6.42 -1.66 0.37
C ILE A 34 5.60 -0.48 0.87
N ASP A 35 6.27 0.65 1.11
CA ASP A 35 5.60 1.89 1.47
C ASP A 35 4.98 2.51 0.21
N LEU A 36 3.71 2.89 0.31
CA LEU A 36 2.95 3.55 -0.74
C LEU A 36 2.80 5.04 -0.41
N GLY A 37 3.14 5.89 -1.37
CA GLY A 37 2.94 7.34 -1.30
C GLY A 37 1.80 7.81 -2.19
N GLU A 38 1.48 9.11 -2.10
CA GLU A 38 0.57 9.77 -3.03
C GLU A 38 1.05 9.59 -4.50
N GLY A 39 0.10 9.37 -5.41
CA GLY A 39 0.34 9.22 -6.83
C GLY A 39 -0.04 7.85 -7.38
N GLU A 40 0.52 7.52 -8.54
CA GLU A 40 0.34 6.23 -9.17
C GLU A 40 1.46 5.26 -8.79
N PHE A 41 1.08 4.02 -8.52
CA PHE A 41 1.97 2.90 -8.24
C PHE A 41 1.62 1.76 -9.20
N SER A 42 2.47 1.57 -10.20
CA SER A 42 2.28 0.63 -11.30
C SER A 42 2.76 -0.77 -10.94
N ILE A 43 2.00 -1.78 -11.40
CA ILE A 43 2.27 -3.19 -11.12
C ILE A 43 2.24 -3.96 -12.44
N GLY A 44 3.29 -4.74 -12.71
CA GLY A 44 3.34 -5.57 -13.91
C GLY A 44 4.69 -6.26 -14.10
N ARG A 45 4.81 -7.01 -15.18
CA ARG A 45 6.03 -7.79 -15.48
C ARG A 45 7.17 -6.94 -16.04
N ASN A 46 6.86 -5.84 -16.72
CA ASN A 46 7.88 -4.99 -17.32
C ASN A 46 8.74 -4.30 -16.25
N HIS A 47 10.03 -4.09 -16.55
CA HIS A 47 10.98 -3.44 -15.64
C HIS A 47 10.67 -1.98 -15.30
N GLY A 48 9.72 -1.34 -16.01
CA GLY A 48 9.32 0.04 -15.76
C GLY A 48 8.24 0.21 -14.70
N ASN A 49 7.68 -0.88 -14.16
CA ASN A 49 6.67 -0.81 -13.10
C ASN A 49 7.32 -0.59 -11.73
N ASP A 50 6.64 0.13 -10.85
CA ASP A 50 7.08 0.34 -9.46
C ASP A 50 7.17 -0.99 -8.69
N LEU A 51 6.21 -1.88 -8.95
CA LEU A 51 6.27 -3.28 -8.55
C LEU A 51 6.41 -4.17 -9.77
N GLN A 52 7.67 -4.56 -10.04
CA GLN A 52 7.96 -5.57 -11.04
C GLN A 52 7.69 -6.98 -10.51
N LEU A 53 6.82 -7.71 -11.21
CA LEU A 53 6.56 -9.13 -10.96
C LEU A 53 7.07 -9.95 -12.15
N ASP A 54 8.26 -10.52 -12.03
CA ASP A 54 8.91 -11.30 -13.10
C ASP A 54 8.29 -12.71 -13.21
N ASP A 55 7.07 -12.75 -13.77
CA ASP A 55 6.30 -13.97 -13.98
C ASP A 55 5.54 -13.88 -15.31
N GLY A 56 5.65 -14.93 -16.14
CA GLY A 56 5.01 -14.99 -17.46
C GLY A 56 3.49 -14.89 -17.43
N ASP A 57 2.85 -15.21 -16.29
CA ASP A 57 1.41 -15.06 -16.11
C ASP A 57 1.00 -13.60 -15.87
N VAL A 58 1.94 -12.73 -15.50
CA VAL A 58 1.68 -11.31 -15.25
C VAL A 58 1.86 -10.50 -16.54
N SER A 59 0.82 -9.76 -16.92
CA SER A 59 0.87 -8.78 -18.01
C SER A 59 1.95 -7.71 -17.80
N GLY A 60 2.49 -7.17 -18.91
CA GLY A 60 3.57 -6.18 -18.87
C GLY A 60 3.22 -4.94 -18.06
N GLU A 61 2.03 -4.38 -18.30
CA GLU A 61 1.34 -3.40 -17.46
C GLU A 61 0.04 -4.10 -17.01
N HIS A 62 -0.08 -4.44 -15.72
CA HIS A 62 -1.16 -5.30 -15.24
C HIS A 62 -2.23 -4.51 -14.52
N ALA A 63 -1.81 -3.74 -13.52
CA ALA A 63 -2.68 -2.94 -12.69
C ALA A 63 -1.95 -1.68 -12.22
N VAL A 64 -2.73 -0.70 -11.79
CA VAL A 64 -2.22 0.51 -11.16
C VAL A 64 -2.99 0.76 -9.87
N LEU A 65 -2.26 1.02 -8.79
CA LEU A 65 -2.79 1.60 -7.57
C LEU A 65 -2.66 3.13 -7.69
N THR A 66 -3.71 3.85 -7.35
CA THR A 66 -3.69 5.31 -7.29
C THR A 66 -4.06 5.73 -5.88
N LEU A 67 -3.20 6.53 -5.26
CA LEU A 67 -3.40 7.12 -3.95
C LEU A 67 -3.59 8.62 -4.13
N THR A 68 -4.75 9.14 -3.74
CA THR A 68 -5.09 10.56 -3.86
C THR A 68 -5.54 11.13 -2.54
N PRO A 69 -5.27 12.42 -2.24
CA PRO A 69 -5.81 13.08 -1.05
C PRO A 69 -7.33 12.93 -0.96
N ASN A 70 -7.82 12.52 0.22
CA ASN A 70 -9.25 12.39 0.46
C ASN A 70 -9.92 13.77 0.44
N ALA A 71 -11.10 13.85 -0.19
CA ALA A 71 -11.80 15.10 -0.41
C ALA A 71 -12.24 15.83 0.88
N TYR A 72 -12.40 15.09 1.98
CA TYR A 72 -12.89 15.61 3.27
C TYR A 72 -11.80 15.63 4.35
N LEU A 73 -10.83 14.73 4.26
CA LEU A 73 -9.74 14.56 5.22
C LEU A 73 -8.39 14.63 4.46
N PRO A 74 -7.83 15.83 4.24
CA PRO A 74 -6.62 16.00 3.41
C PRO A 74 -5.38 15.24 3.90
N GLU A 75 -5.36 14.87 5.19
CA GLU A 75 -4.30 14.06 5.81
C GLU A 75 -4.43 12.56 5.47
N GLN A 76 -5.57 12.12 4.90
CA GLN A 76 -5.81 10.74 4.48
C GLN A 76 -5.73 10.60 2.96
N LEU A 77 -5.36 9.40 2.50
CA LEU A 77 -5.35 9.06 1.09
C LEU A 77 -6.43 8.02 0.77
N ASP A 78 -7.23 8.31 -0.25
CA ASP A 78 -8.11 7.33 -0.90
C ASP A 78 -7.28 6.46 -1.84
N ILE A 79 -7.44 5.13 -1.73
CA ILE A 79 -6.70 4.15 -2.52
C ILE A 79 -7.66 3.54 -3.54
N THR A 80 -7.30 3.57 -4.82
CA THR A 80 -8.04 2.89 -5.89
C THR A 80 -7.14 1.93 -6.64
N LEU A 81 -7.60 0.72 -6.90
CA LEU A 81 -6.92 -0.27 -7.74
C LEU A 81 -7.66 -0.40 -9.07
N ARG A 82 -6.93 -0.28 -10.18
CA ARG A 82 -7.46 -0.47 -11.52
C ARG A 82 -6.66 -1.53 -12.29
N ASP A 83 -7.38 -2.47 -12.89
CA ASP A 83 -6.85 -3.44 -13.85
C ASP A 83 -6.73 -2.78 -15.24
N LEU A 84 -5.60 -2.99 -15.92
CA LEU A 84 -5.29 -2.37 -17.20
C LEU A 84 -5.62 -3.26 -18.41
N GLY A 85 -6.57 -4.19 -18.25
CA GLY A 85 -6.90 -5.18 -19.28
C GLY A 85 -5.94 -6.37 -19.24
N SER A 86 -5.56 -6.78 -18.03
CA SER A 86 -4.63 -7.88 -17.84
C SER A 86 -5.22 -9.22 -18.31
N THR A 87 -4.34 -10.16 -18.64
CA THR A 87 -4.77 -11.47 -19.19
C THR A 87 -5.46 -12.34 -18.14
N ASN A 88 -4.93 -12.35 -16.91
CA ASN A 88 -5.42 -13.20 -15.82
C ASN A 88 -6.36 -12.47 -14.85
N GLY A 89 -6.49 -11.15 -15.00
CA GLY A 89 -7.33 -10.29 -14.18
C GLY A 89 -6.70 -9.94 -12.83
N THR A 90 -7.18 -8.84 -12.26
CA THR A 90 -6.89 -8.40 -10.89
C THR A 90 -8.05 -8.73 -9.97
N TYR A 91 -7.77 -9.17 -8.74
CA TYR A 91 -8.78 -9.58 -7.77
C TYR A 91 -8.60 -8.86 -6.45
N VAL A 92 -9.71 -8.51 -5.80
CA VAL A 92 -9.75 -7.98 -4.43
C VAL A 92 -10.71 -8.85 -3.61
N ASN A 93 -10.23 -9.42 -2.51
CA ASN A 93 -10.99 -10.33 -1.65
C ASN A 93 -11.66 -11.47 -2.45
N ARG A 94 -10.89 -12.06 -3.38
CA ARG A 94 -11.31 -13.14 -4.31
C ARG A 94 -12.32 -12.74 -5.40
N ILE A 95 -12.67 -11.47 -5.53
CA ILE A 95 -13.59 -10.97 -6.55
C ILE A 95 -12.78 -10.27 -7.64
N ALA A 96 -13.01 -10.63 -8.90
CA ALA A 96 -12.38 -9.96 -10.05
C ALA A 96 -12.89 -8.52 -10.16
N ILE A 97 -11.99 -7.58 -10.42
CA ILE A 97 -12.31 -6.16 -10.54
C ILE A 97 -11.81 -5.58 -11.86
N ARG A 98 -12.41 -4.46 -12.26
CA ARG A 98 -11.81 -3.55 -13.24
C ARG A 98 -11.25 -2.32 -12.55
N GLU A 99 -12.04 -1.76 -11.64
CA GLU A 99 -11.64 -0.65 -10.79
C GLU A 99 -12.36 -0.82 -9.44
N LYS A 100 -11.66 -0.57 -8.34
CA LYS A 100 -12.22 -0.69 -7.00
C LYS A 100 -11.45 0.16 -5.98
N GLU A 101 -12.19 0.85 -5.11
CA GLU A 101 -11.65 1.45 -3.89
C GLU A 101 -11.13 0.37 -2.94
N ILE A 102 -9.90 0.54 -2.47
CA ILE A 102 -9.19 -0.40 -1.60
C ILE A 102 -9.17 0.14 -0.18
N ARG A 103 -9.47 -0.75 0.76
CA ARG A 103 -9.48 -0.43 2.18
C ARG A 103 -8.38 -1.14 2.93
N HIS A 104 -8.10 -0.65 4.13
CA HIS A 104 -7.25 -1.35 5.08
C HIS A 104 -7.70 -2.83 5.23
N GLY A 105 -6.74 -3.74 5.13
CA GLY A 105 -6.95 -5.18 5.29
C GLY A 105 -7.35 -5.92 4.02
N ASP A 106 -7.69 -5.21 2.94
CA ASP A 106 -8.07 -5.84 1.67
C ASP A 106 -6.92 -6.69 1.11
N LEU A 107 -7.29 -7.86 0.60
CA LEU A 107 -6.38 -8.79 -0.07
C LEU A 107 -6.46 -8.60 -1.58
N ILE A 108 -5.40 -8.07 -2.16
CA ILE A 108 -5.19 -7.94 -3.60
C ILE A 108 -4.49 -9.20 -4.09
N ARG A 109 -5.00 -9.78 -5.19
CA ARG A 109 -4.34 -10.89 -5.88
C ARG A 109 -4.12 -10.55 -7.34
N ILE A 110 -2.87 -10.69 -7.78
CA ILE A 110 -2.42 -10.54 -9.16
C ILE A 110 -1.77 -11.88 -9.54
N CYS A 111 -2.44 -12.67 -10.38
CA CYS A 111 -2.01 -14.03 -10.70
C CYS A 111 -1.77 -14.87 -9.42
N ASN A 112 -0.54 -15.33 -9.19
CA ASN A 112 -0.13 -16.12 -8.03
C ASN A 112 0.40 -15.26 -6.86
N TYR A 113 0.43 -13.94 -7.01
CA TYR A 113 0.93 -13.02 -5.99
C TYR A 113 -0.22 -12.49 -5.14
N GLU A 114 -0.05 -12.52 -3.83
CA GLU A 114 -1.02 -12.02 -2.86
C GLU A 114 -0.42 -10.86 -2.06
N TYR A 115 -1.12 -9.73 -2.03
CA TYR A 115 -0.73 -8.56 -1.28
C TYR A 115 -1.86 -8.11 -0.37
N ARG A 116 -1.53 -7.67 0.85
CA ARG A 116 -2.50 -7.03 1.74
C ARG A 116 -2.17 -5.56 1.90
N VAL A 117 -3.19 -4.72 1.76
CA VAL A 117 -3.07 -3.29 2.03
C VAL A 117 -3.21 -3.05 3.52
N TYR A 118 -2.33 -2.23 4.07
CA TYR A 118 -2.32 -1.87 5.47
C TYR A 118 -2.19 -0.35 5.56
N ASN A 119 -3.22 0.31 6.08
CA ASN A 119 -3.24 1.75 6.30
C ASN A 119 -3.31 2.01 7.82
N ASP A 120 -2.29 2.63 8.40
CA ASP A 120 -2.25 2.91 9.84
C ASP A 120 -3.34 3.90 10.30
N ASP A 121 -3.83 4.79 9.43
CA ASP A 121 -4.92 5.73 9.74
C ASP A 121 -6.28 5.05 9.91
N ALA A 122 -6.46 3.86 9.33
CA ALA A 122 -7.74 3.15 9.40
C ALA A 122 -8.02 2.56 10.80
N ASN A 123 -7.04 2.55 11.70
CA ASN A 123 -7.21 2.09 13.08
C ASN A 123 -7.76 3.16 14.04
N VAL A 124 -8.10 4.37 13.55
CA VAL A 124 -8.87 5.36 14.33
C VAL A 124 -10.33 4.92 14.41
N SER A 125 -10.56 3.82 15.14
CA SER A 125 -11.89 3.45 15.60
C SER A 125 -12.30 4.47 16.67
N THR A 126 -13.44 5.10 16.44
CA THR A 126 -14.16 5.94 17.39
C THR A 126 -14.31 5.19 18.72
N GLN A 127 -13.47 5.52 19.70
CA GLN A 127 -13.82 5.31 21.09
C GLN A 127 -14.98 6.28 21.38
N THR A 128 -16.20 5.84 21.13
CA THR A 128 -17.38 6.53 21.64
C THR A 128 -17.27 6.47 23.16
N GLU A 129 -16.84 7.56 23.79
CA GLU A 129 -17.03 7.77 25.21
C GLU A 129 -18.52 7.64 25.50
N TYR A 130 -18.92 6.47 25.97
CA TYR A 130 -20.22 6.28 26.58
C TYR A 130 -20.16 6.98 27.93
N LEU A 131 -20.60 8.24 27.98
CA LEU A 131 -20.94 8.89 29.25
C LEU A 131 -22.15 8.14 29.82
N PRO A 132 -22.04 7.40 30.94
CA PRO A 132 -23.24 6.98 31.64
C PRO A 132 -23.97 8.25 32.07
N GLN A 133 -25.21 8.41 31.62
CA GLN A 133 -26.12 9.34 32.27
C GLN A 133 -26.63 8.70 33.55
N GLU A 134 -26.53 9.50 34.62
CA GLU A 134 -27.01 9.31 36.00
C GLU A 134 -26.02 8.72 37.03
#